data_AF-A0A970AZ99-F1
#
_entry.id   AF-A0A970AZ99-F1
#
_cell.length_a   1.000
_cell.length_b   1.000
_cell.length_c   1.000
_cell.angle_alpha   90.00
_cell.angle_beta   90.00
_cell.angle_gamma   90.00
#
_symmetry.space_group_name_H-M   'P 1'
#
loop_
_entity.id
_entity.type
_entity.pdbx_description
1 polymer ?
#
loop_
_entity_poly.entity_id
_entity_poly.type
_entity_poly.pdbx_seq_one_letter_code
_entity_poly.pdbx_strand_id
1 'polypeptide(L)'
;MLVLPGGLVGGLKRIEAETEVIVTAGAIGSPKLLMLSGVGPSKHLNEVGVPVLHDLPGVGRNLHDHFSTDVTWVLNGAHSYDKYKKKRWQLWAGIQYMAFRTGPVASNIVEAGAFWWSDRKEKTPDLQFHFRQGIRWGDFVPLWEEGFRLPDGPRSLAEAEAECVALLCCEALGLPGRRGGARLHPAL
;
A
#
# COMPACT_ATOMS: atom_id res chain seq x y z
N MET A 1 -3.80 26.01 22.46
CA MET A 1 -5.23 26.05 22.06
C MET A 1 -5.33 25.50 20.64
N LEU A 2 -5.81 24.26 20.46
CA LEU A 2 -6.02 23.70 19.14
C LEU A 2 -7.47 23.96 18.72
N VAL A 3 -7.70 24.88 17.81
CA VAL A 3 -9.05 25.15 17.28
C VAL A 3 -9.30 24.17 16.14
N LEU A 4 -10.14 23.16 16.37
CA LEU A 4 -10.51 22.18 15.36
C LEU A 4 -11.66 22.75 14.50
N PRO A 5 -11.49 22.90 13.18
CA PRO A 5 -12.62 23.26 12.33
C PRO A 5 -13.63 22.10 12.31
N GLY A 6 -14.81 22.35 12.86
CA GLY A 6 -15.95 21.43 12.77
C GLY A 6 -16.53 21.44 11.35
N GLY A 7 -16.82 20.26 10.81
CA GLY A 7 -17.55 20.11 9.54
C GLY A 7 -18.97 20.69 9.61
N LEU A 8 -19.63 20.73 8.45
CA LEU A 8 -20.85 21.44 8.02
C LEU A 8 -22.12 21.43 8.92
N VAL A 9 -22.08 20.92 10.15
CA VAL A 9 -23.21 20.94 11.12
C VAL A 9 -22.77 21.27 12.57
N GLY A 10 -21.51 21.64 12.83
CA GLY A 10 -21.00 21.84 14.19
C GLY A 10 -20.42 23.23 14.43
N GLY A 11 -20.93 23.96 15.44
CA GLY A 11 -20.35 25.23 15.90
C GLY A 11 -18.92 25.08 16.46
N LEU A 12 -18.22 26.20 16.59
CA LEU A 12 -16.86 26.26 17.13
C LEU A 12 -16.82 25.68 18.56
N LYS A 13 -15.97 24.67 18.79
CA LYS A 13 -15.72 24.11 20.13
C LYS A 13 -14.30 24.40 20.58
N ARG A 14 -14.17 24.88 21.82
CA ARG A 14 -12.89 25.05 22.51
C ARG A 14 -12.72 23.92 23.51
N ILE A 15 -11.58 23.25 23.45
CA ILE A 15 -11.18 22.20 24.38
C ILE A 15 -9.87 22.65 25.03
N GLU A 16 -9.79 22.49 26.34
CA GLU A 16 -8.61 22.84 27.14
C GLU A 16 -7.96 21.56 27.67
N ALA A 17 -6.64 21.59 27.82
CA ALA A 17 -5.86 20.49 28.37
C ALA A 17 -5.02 21.05 29.52
N GLU A 18 -5.03 20.39 30.68
CA GLU A 18 -4.31 20.86 31.87
C GLU A 18 -2.80 20.64 31.77
N THR A 19 -2.38 19.59 31.06
CA THR A 19 -0.96 19.20 30.99
C THR A 19 -0.41 19.37 29.58
N GLU A 20 -0.88 18.56 28.63
CA GLU A 20 -0.27 18.46 27.30
C GLU A 20 -1.31 18.19 26.21
N VAL A 21 -0.91 18.48 24.97
CA VAL A 21 -1.67 18.15 23.76
C VAL A 21 -0.78 17.29 22.86
N ILE A 22 -1.22 16.06 22.58
CA ILE A 22 -0.52 15.14 21.68
C ILE A 22 -1.23 15.13 20.32
N VAL A 23 -0.48 15.36 19.24
CA VAL A 23 -1.02 15.40 17.88
C VAL A 23 -0.80 14.06 17.18
N THR A 24 -1.88 13.35 16.87
CA THR A 24 -1.86 12.02 16.21
C THR A 24 -2.73 12.00 14.94
N ALA A 25 -2.65 13.05 14.11
CA ALA A 25 -3.46 13.19 12.89
C ALA A 25 -2.79 12.60 11.63
N GLY A 26 -1.86 11.65 11.81
CA GLY A 26 -1.11 11.00 10.72
C GLY A 26 -0.08 11.91 10.05
N ALA A 27 0.66 11.36 9.07
CA ALA A 27 1.76 12.06 8.38
C ALA A 27 1.32 13.30 7.57
N ILE A 28 0.04 13.36 7.17
CA ILE A 28 -0.54 14.49 6.42
C ILE A 28 -1.22 15.48 7.37
N GLY A 29 -2.06 15.00 8.30
CA GLY A 29 -2.86 15.87 9.16
C GLY A 29 -2.06 16.52 10.28
N SER A 30 -1.06 15.84 10.84
CA SER A 30 -0.27 16.38 11.95
C SER A 30 0.54 17.62 11.56
N PRO A 31 1.35 17.63 10.48
CA PRO A 31 2.06 18.85 10.09
C PRO A 31 1.10 19.98 9.69
N LYS A 32 -0.07 19.67 9.12
CA LYS A 32 -1.10 20.66 8.83
C LYS A 32 -1.62 21.32 10.11
N LEU A 33 -1.96 20.54 11.14
CA LEU A 33 -2.45 21.08 12.41
C LEU A 33 -1.38 21.92 13.12
N LEU A 34 -0.12 21.48 13.10
CA LEU A 34 1.01 22.24 13.65
C LEU A 34 1.16 23.59 12.94
N MET A 35 1.19 23.59 11.60
CA MET A 35 1.31 24.81 10.82
C MET A 35 0.13 25.76 11.05
N LEU A 36 -1.12 25.27 11.06
CA LEU A 36 -2.30 26.08 11.40
C LEU A 36 -2.28 26.62 12.83
N SER A 37 -1.50 25.99 13.72
CA SER A 37 -1.27 26.44 15.10
C SER A 37 -0.04 27.35 15.23
N GLY A 38 0.59 27.77 14.13
CA GLY A 38 1.76 28.65 14.13
C GLY A 38 3.10 27.94 14.40
N VAL A 39 3.15 26.60 14.31
CA VAL A 39 4.36 25.79 14.48
C VAL A 39 4.78 25.22 13.12
N GLY A 40 5.84 25.74 12.53
CA GLY A 40 6.29 25.32 11.19
C GLY A 40 7.23 26.32 10.53
N PRO A 41 7.50 26.21 9.22
CA PRO A 41 8.45 27.08 8.53
C PRO A 41 7.98 28.54 8.52
N SER A 42 8.67 29.42 9.24
CA SER A 42 8.27 30.82 9.45
C SER A 42 7.92 31.58 8.16
N LYS A 43 8.75 31.43 7.12
CA LYS A 43 8.50 32.05 5.81
C LYS A 43 7.14 31.64 5.21
N HIS A 44 6.86 30.33 5.20
CA HIS A 44 5.61 29.81 4.66
C HIS A 44 4.40 30.26 5.49
N LEU A 45 4.51 30.22 6.82
CA LEU A 45 3.45 30.67 7.72
C LEU A 45 3.11 32.15 7.50
N ASN A 46 4.12 33.01 7.35
CA ASN A 46 3.94 34.42 7.05
C ASN A 46 3.28 34.63 5.67
N GLU A 47 3.66 33.87 4.64
CA GLU A 47 3.06 33.94 3.30
C GLU A 47 1.55 33.66 3.30
N VAL A 48 1.08 32.77 4.17
CA VAL A 48 -0.33 32.38 4.28
C VAL A 48 -1.07 33.10 5.41
N GLY A 49 -0.45 34.07 6.07
CA GLY A 49 -1.06 34.90 7.12
C GLY A 49 -1.29 34.20 8.46
N VAL A 50 -0.55 33.13 8.76
CA VAL A 50 -0.60 32.45 10.07
C VAL A 50 0.48 33.02 10.98
N PRO A 51 0.14 33.49 12.20
CA PRO A 51 1.12 33.96 13.17
C PRO A 51 2.13 32.87 13.53
N VAL A 52 3.42 33.19 13.46
CA VAL A 52 4.49 32.26 13.84
C VAL A 52 4.62 32.24 15.36
N LEU A 53 4.28 31.11 15.98
CA LEU A 53 4.56 30.83 17.40
C LEU A 53 5.92 30.15 17.58
N HIS A 54 6.28 29.26 16.66
CA HIS A 54 7.55 28.55 16.70
C HIS A 54 8.03 28.22 15.28
N ASP A 55 9.23 28.71 14.92
CA ASP A 55 9.83 28.41 13.63
C ASP A 55 10.47 27.01 13.65
N LEU A 56 9.86 26.08 12.93
CA LEU A 56 10.32 24.70 12.82
C LEU A 56 10.28 24.26 11.36
N PRO A 57 11.35 24.49 10.59
CA PRO A 57 11.35 24.33 9.12
C PRO A 57 11.17 22.88 8.65
N GLY A 58 11.36 21.89 9.54
CA GLY A 58 11.13 20.48 9.25
C GLY A 58 9.65 20.07 9.21
N VAL A 59 8.73 20.86 9.79
CA VAL A 59 7.30 20.51 9.79
C VAL A 59 6.77 20.47 8.36
N GLY A 60 6.18 19.33 7.99
CA GLY A 60 5.66 19.09 6.63
C GLY A 60 6.73 18.74 5.59
N ARG A 61 7.98 18.51 5.99
CA ARG A 61 9.07 18.03 5.13
C ARG A 61 9.33 16.55 5.36
N ASN A 62 10.18 15.98 4.51
CA ASN A 62 10.61 14.58 4.60
C ASN A 62 9.43 13.58 4.59
N LEU A 63 8.42 13.83 3.74
CA LEU A 63 7.35 12.87 3.49
C LEU A 63 7.93 11.72 2.65
N HIS A 64 7.87 10.53 3.20
CA HIS A 64 8.28 9.30 2.54
C HIS A 64 7.04 8.44 2.37
N ASP A 65 6.90 7.83 1.20
CA ASP A 65 5.85 6.87 0.89
C ASP A 65 6.45 5.73 0.09
N HIS A 66 5.79 4.57 0.13
CA HIS A 66 6.18 3.42 -0.67
C HIS A 66 5.42 3.47 -1.99
N PHE A 67 6.13 3.77 -3.08
CA PHE A 67 5.54 3.68 -4.41
C PHE A 67 5.32 2.22 -4.81
N SER A 68 4.14 1.91 -5.32
CA SER A 68 3.77 0.56 -5.78
C SER A 68 3.41 0.55 -7.25
N THR A 69 3.80 -0.51 -7.95
CA THR A 69 3.32 -0.84 -9.29
C THR A 69 2.70 -2.24 -9.27
N ASP A 70 1.60 -2.42 -10.00
CA ASP A 70 0.91 -3.70 -10.10
C ASP A 70 1.31 -4.39 -11.42
N VAL A 71 1.68 -5.66 -11.33
CA VAL A 71 1.81 -6.53 -12.51
C VAL A 71 0.70 -7.57 -12.45
N THR A 72 -0.08 -7.67 -13.53
CA THR A 72 -1.31 -8.45 -13.56
C THR A 72 -1.23 -9.54 -14.63
N TRP A 73 -1.75 -10.72 -14.31
CA TRP A 73 -1.86 -11.84 -15.24
C TRP A 73 -3.29 -12.38 -15.31
N VAL A 74 -3.64 -12.92 -16.48
CA VAL A 74 -4.92 -13.61 -16.69
C VAL A 74 -4.77 -15.06 -16.23
N LEU A 75 -5.70 -15.52 -15.39
CA LEU A 75 -5.73 -16.90 -14.92
C LEU A 75 -6.42 -17.81 -15.93
N ASN A 76 -5.92 -19.03 -16.11
CA ASN A 76 -6.56 -20.08 -16.91
C ASN A 76 -7.72 -20.75 -16.14
N GLY A 77 -8.69 -19.97 -15.68
CA GLY A 77 -9.83 -20.45 -14.90
C GLY A 77 -10.34 -19.45 -13.86
N ALA A 78 -11.46 -19.79 -13.21
CA ALA A 78 -12.12 -18.94 -12.22
C ALA A 78 -11.52 -19.11 -10.80
N HIS A 79 -10.21 -18.93 -10.69
CA HIS A 79 -9.44 -19.10 -9.43
C HIS A 79 -9.22 -17.79 -8.66
N SER A 80 -9.57 -16.64 -9.24
CA SER A 80 -9.49 -15.34 -8.57
C SER A 80 -10.73 -15.04 -7.73
N TYR A 81 -10.66 -13.97 -6.93
CA TYR A 81 -11.81 -13.39 -6.24
C TYR A 81 -12.84 -12.75 -7.18
N ASP A 82 -12.64 -12.75 -8.51
CA ASP A 82 -13.57 -12.16 -9.47
C ASP A 82 -14.97 -12.76 -9.42
N LYS A 83 -15.09 -14.01 -8.95
CA LYS A 83 -16.38 -14.66 -8.67
C LYS A 83 -17.27 -13.81 -7.73
N TYR A 84 -16.66 -13.12 -6.76
CA TYR A 84 -17.35 -12.26 -5.80
C TYR A 84 -17.73 -10.88 -6.36
N LYS A 85 -17.45 -10.58 -7.64
CA LYS A 85 -18.07 -9.43 -8.33
C LYS A 85 -19.58 -9.62 -8.53
N LYS A 86 -20.07 -10.87 -8.52
CA LYS A 86 -21.50 -11.19 -8.69
C LYS A 86 -22.23 -11.10 -7.35
N LYS A 87 -23.32 -10.32 -7.28
CA LYS A 87 -24.13 -10.08 -6.05
C LYS A 87 -24.48 -11.35 -5.27
N ARG A 88 -24.85 -12.44 -5.95
CA ARG A 88 -25.16 -13.71 -5.28
C ARG A 88 -24.00 -14.28 -4.46
N TRP A 89 -22.77 -14.13 -4.94
CA TRP A 89 -21.57 -14.61 -4.24
C TRP A 89 -21.17 -13.66 -3.12
N GLN A 90 -21.44 -12.36 -3.24
CA GLN A 90 -21.30 -11.40 -2.13
C GLN A 90 -22.28 -11.71 -1.00
N LEU A 91 -23.54 -12.03 -1.34
CA LEU A 91 -24.54 -12.42 -0.35
C LEU A 91 -24.12 -13.70 0.39
N TRP A 92 -23.68 -14.72 -0.35
CA TRP A 92 -23.16 -15.96 0.26
C TRP A 92 -21.94 -15.71 1.15
N ALA A 93 -21.01 -14.87 0.71
CA ALA A 93 -19.85 -14.48 1.49
C ALA A 93 -20.23 -13.76 2.79
N GLY A 94 -21.23 -12.87 2.74
CA GLY A 94 -21.78 -12.21 3.91
C GLY A 94 -22.44 -13.18 4.89
N ILE A 95 -23.24 -14.13 4.38
CA ILE A 95 -23.85 -15.19 5.20
C ILE A 95 -22.78 -16.05 5.87
N GLN A 96 -21.77 -16.50 5.11
CA GLN A 96 -20.66 -17.29 5.64
C GLN A 96 -19.92 -16.56 6.76
N TYR A 97 -19.61 -15.27 6.55
CA TYR A 97 -18.96 -14.45 7.56
C TYR A 97 -19.82 -14.28 8.80
N MET A 98 -21.11 -14.00 8.66
CA MET A 98 -22.01 -13.82 9.80
C MET A 98 -22.17 -15.11 10.62
N ALA A 99 -22.26 -16.27 9.96
CA ALA A 99 -22.46 -17.55 10.62
C ALA A 99 -21.18 -18.10 11.25
N PHE A 100 -20.03 -17.96 10.57
CA PHE A 100 -18.80 -18.69 10.93
C PHE A 100 -17.58 -17.80 11.12
N ARG A 101 -17.67 -16.49 10.84
CA ARG A 101 -16.53 -15.55 10.83
C ARG A 101 -15.40 -16.00 9.90
N THR A 102 -15.74 -16.73 8.83
CA THR A 102 -14.80 -17.22 7.82
C THR A 102 -15.19 -16.74 6.42
N GLY A 103 -14.33 -17.03 5.45
CA GLY A 103 -14.57 -16.77 4.04
C GLY A 103 -13.92 -15.48 3.53
N PRO A 104 -14.23 -15.08 2.29
CA PRO A 104 -13.52 -14.01 1.58
C PRO A 104 -13.67 -12.62 2.21
N VAL A 105 -14.71 -12.41 3.02
CA VAL A 105 -14.92 -11.14 3.77
C VAL A 105 -13.93 -11.00 4.93
N ALA A 106 -13.41 -12.13 5.44
CA ALA A 106 -12.40 -12.15 6.49
C ALA A 106 -10.96 -12.04 5.93
N SER A 107 -10.77 -12.07 4.59
CA SER A 107 -9.45 -11.95 3.96
C SER A 107 -9.08 -10.49 3.73
N ASN A 108 -7.79 -10.18 3.87
CA ASN A 108 -7.18 -8.90 3.49
C ASN A 108 -6.82 -8.83 1.98
N ILE A 109 -7.11 -9.89 1.20
CA ILE A 109 -6.86 -10.06 -0.24
C ILE A 109 -5.38 -10.20 -0.63
N VAL A 110 -4.46 -9.79 0.24
CA VAL A 110 -3.01 -9.95 0.09
C VAL A 110 -2.59 -11.27 0.74
N GLU A 111 -2.58 -12.32 -0.07
CA GLU A 111 -2.52 -13.71 0.40
C GLU A 111 -1.07 -14.24 0.52
N ALA A 112 -0.12 -13.55 -0.10
CA ALA A 112 1.30 -13.79 0.08
C ALA A 112 2.10 -12.51 -0.13
N GLY A 113 3.34 -12.49 0.33
CA GLY A 113 4.26 -11.40 0.09
C GLY A 113 5.72 -11.84 0.17
N ALA A 114 6.60 -11.02 -0.39
CA ALA A 114 8.04 -11.25 -0.35
C ALA A 114 8.79 -9.93 -0.24
N PHE A 115 9.99 -9.99 0.33
CA PHE A 115 10.95 -8.89 0.29
C PHE A 115 12.13 -9.29 -0.59
N TRP A 116 12.59 -8.38 -1.44
CA TRP A 116 13.69 -8.64 -2.36
C TRP A 116 14.57 -7.40 -2.53
N TRP A 117 15.68 -7.61 -3.21
CA TRP A 117 16.67 -6.57 -3.52
C TRP A 117 16.56 -6.21 -5.00
N SER A 118 16.44 -4.92 -5.30
CA SER A 118 16.63 -4.40 -6.66
C SER A 118 18.11 -4.46 -7.05
N ASP A 119 19.01 -4.07 -6.13
CA ASP A 119 20.47 -4.28 -6.21
C ASP A 119 20.94 -5.13 -5.03
N ARG A 120 21.62 -6.25 -5.33
CA ARG A 120 22.18 -7.17 -4.33
C ARG A 120 23.31 -6.58 -3.49
N LYS A 121 23.82 -5.40 -3.84
CA LYS A 121 24.78 -4.66 -3.03
C LYS A 121 24.14 -3.92 -1.86
N GLU A 122 22.83 -3.70 -1.90
CA GLU A 122 22.11 -3.02 -0.81
C GLU A 122 22.07 -3.86 0.46
N LYS A 123 22.18 -3.17 1.61
CA LYS A 123 22.27 -3.84 2.92
C LYS A 123 20.96 -4.53 3.32
N THR A 124 19.84 -4.01 2.85
CA THR A 124 18.49 -4.49 3.19
C THR A 124 17.64 -4.59 1.93
N PRO A 125 16.66 -5.51 1.89
CA PRO A 125 15.67 -5.54 0.81
C PRO A 125 14.98 -4.19 0.65
N ASP A 126 14.88 -3.71 -0.57
CA ASP A 126 14.26 -2.44 -0.97
C ASP A 126 13.02 -2.62 -1.85
N LEU A 127 12.69 -3.88 -2.20
CA LEU A 127 11.48 -4.25 -2.92
C LEU A 127 10.54 -5.06 -2.02
N GLN A 128 9.25 -4.74 -2.09
CA GLN A 128 8.18 -5.49 -1.42
C GLN A 128 7.17 -5.96 -2.45
N PHE A 129 6.94 -7.27 -2.50
CA PHE A 129 5.94 -7.90 -3.34
C PHE A 129 4.72 -8.28 -2.52
N HIS A 130 3.55 -8.06 -3.11
CA HIS A 130 2.27 -8.48 -2.57
C HIS A 130 1.54 -9.30 -3.63
N PHE A 131 1.12 -10.50 -3.27
CA PHE A 131 0.30 -11.34 -4.12
C PHE A 131 -1.17 -11.10 -3.80
N ARG A 132 -1.91 -10.57 -4.78
CA ARG A 132 -3.35 -10.35 -4.70
C ARG A 132 -4.10 -11.20 -5.71
N GLN A 133 -5.17 -11.84 -5.25
CA GLN A 133 -5.98 -12.74 -6.08
C GLN A 133 -7.18 -12.01 -6.71
N GLY A 134 -6.94 -10.98 -7.53
CA GLY A 134 -7.99 -10.31 -8.30
C GLY A 134 -7.75 -8.82 -8.49
N ILE A 135 -8.28 -8.26 -9.57
CA ILE A 135 -8.10 -6.85 -9.94
C ILE A 135 -9.39 -6.22 -10.48
N ARG A 136 -9.53 -4.90 -10.28
CA ARG A 136 -10.60 -4.11 -10.86
C ARG A 136 -10.26 -3.82 -12.33
N TRP A 137 -11.16 -4.21 -13.22
CA TRP A 137 -10.97 -4.18 -14.68
C TRP A 137 -10.89 -2.76 -15.30
N GLY A 138 -10.84 -1.69 -14.49
CA GLY A 138 -10.87 -0.30 -14.92
C GLY A 138 -9.55 0.47 -14.74
N ASP A 139 -8.52 -0.17 -14.19
CA ASP A 139 -7.25 0.48 -13.84
C ASP A 139 -6.13 0.14 -14.84
N PHE A 140 -6.48 -0.25 -16.07
CA PHE A 140 -5.51 -0.61 -17.12
C PHE A 140 -4.81 0.64 -17.67
N VAL A 141 -3.50 0.74 -17.42
CA VAL A 141 -2.55 1.28 -18.41
C VAL A 141 -1.68 0.10 -18.85
N PRO A 142 -1.75 -0.33 -20.12
CA PRO A 142 -0.92 -1.42 -20.61
C PRO A 142 0.58 -1.05 -20.50
N LEU A 143 1.32 -1.76 -19.63
CA LEU A 143 2.77 -1.59 -19.41
C LEU A 143 3.64 -1.79 -20.66
N TRP A 144 3.08 -2.39 -21.71
CA TRP A 144 3.74 -2.61 -23.00
C TRP A 144 3.63 -1.44 -23.97
N GLU A 145 2.69 -0.51 -23.77
CA GLU A 145 2.58 0.68 -24.62
C GLU A 145 3.49 1.80 -24.14
N GLU A 146 3.74 1.94 -22.82
CA GLU A 146 4.66 2.96 -22.30
C GLU A 146 5.48 2.48 -21.07
N GLY A 147 6.75 2.11 -21.30
CA GLY A 147 7.81 2.77 -20.53
C GLY A 147 8.49 2.09 -19.31
N PHE A 148 8.35 0.79 -19.03
CA PHE A 148 9.29 0.15 -18.07
C PHE A 148 9.74 -1.25 -18.50
N ARG A 149 10.99 -1.34 -18.98
CA ARG A 149 11.69 -2.58 -19.34
C ARG A 149 12.74 -2.86 -18.28
N LEU A 150 12.60 -3.95 -17.52
CA LEU A 150 13.68 -4.43 -16.66
C LEU A 150 14.91 -4.74 -17.55
N PRO A 151 16.14 -4.30 -17.20
CA PRO A 151 17.33 -4.46 -18.05
C PRO A 151 17.58 -5.90 -18.49
N ASP A 152 17.28 -6.86 -17.61
CA ASP A 152 17.44 -8.30 -17.84
C ASP A 152 16.10 -9.06 -17.80
N GLY A 153 14.97 -8.36 -17.98
CA GLY A 153 13.64 -8.97 -17.91
C GLY A 153 13.22 -9.72 -19.17
N PRO A 154 12.20 -10.61 -19.06
CA PRO A 154 11.66 -11.33 -20.20
C PRO A 154 11.15 -10.36 -21.27
N ARG A 155 11.48 -10.65 -22.53
CA ARG A 155 11.25 -9.79 -23.70
C ARG A 155 9.90 -10.05 -24.36
N SER A 156 9.16 -11.07 -23.92
CA SER A 156 7.83 -11.41 -24.41
C SER A 156 6.95 -12.07 -23.33
N LEU A 157 5.63 -12.09 -23.54
CA LEU A 157 4.67 -12.82 -22.69
C LEU A 157 5.05 -14.29 -22.53
N ALA A 158 5.51 -14.94 -23.61
CA ALA A 158 5.94 -16.33 -23.57
C ALA A 158 7.21 -16.55 -22.71
N GLU A 159 8.14 -15.59 -22.70
CA GLU A 159 9.32 -15.64 -21.84
C GLU A 159 8.97 -15.38 -20.37
N ALA A 160 8.05 -14.44 -20.11
CA ALA A 160 7.60 -14.13 -18.75
C ALA A 160 6.79 -15.29 -18.13
N GLU A 161 5.95 -15.95 -18.93
CA GLU A 161 5.22 -17.15 -18.53
C GLU A 161 6.17 -18.31 -18.22
N ALA A 162 7.22 -18.51 -19.03
CA ALA A 162 8.20 -19.56 -18.80
C ALA A 162 9.04 -19.33 -17.53
N GLU A 163 9.45 -18.09 -17.24
CA GLU A 163 10.27 -17.78 -16.07
C GLU A 163 9.48 -17.78 -14.75
N CYS A 164 8.27 -17.20 -14.73
CA CYS A 164 7.43 -17.21 -13.52
C CYS A 164 6.93 -18.61 -13.17
N VAL A 165 6.51 -19.41 -14.17
CA VAL A 165 6.10 -20.81 -13.93
C VAL A 165 7.31 -21.64 -13.48
N ALA A 166 8.50 -21.40 -14.03
CA ALA A 166 9.71 -22.10 -13.59
C ALA A 166 10.10 -21.75 -12.15
N LEU A 167 10.00 -20.48 -11.74
CA LEU A 167 10.32 -20.06 -10.37
C LEU A 167 9.33 -20.64 -9.34
N LEU A 168 8.02 -20.55 -9.62
CA LEU A 168 6.99 -21.13 -8.74
C LEU A 168 7.00 -22.66 -8.73
N CYS A 169 7.22 -23.33 -9.87
CA CYS A 169 7.23 -24.80 -9.94
C CYS A 169 8.50 -25.43 -9.37
N CYS A 170 9.69 -24.86 -9.60
CA CYS A 170 10.93 -25.43 -9.07
C CYS A 170 10.96 -25.40 -7.54
N GLU A 171 10.39 -24.35 -6.93
CA GLU A 171 10.35 -24.18 -5.48
C GLU A 171 9.24 -25.03 -4.83
N ALA A 172 8.08 -25.18 -5.49
CA ALA A 172 6.99 -26.05 -5.01
C ALA A 172 7.31 -27.56 -5.13
N LEU A 173 8.16 -27.96 -6.07
CA LEU A 173 8.49 -29.37 -6.35
C LEU A 173 9.82 -29.83 -5.74
N GLY A 174 10.56 -28.96 -5.06
CA GLY A 174 11.86 -29.29 -4.47
C GLY A 174 12.90 -29.76 -5.49
N LEU A 175 12.68 -29.47 -6.78
CA LEU A 175 13.62 -29.80 -7.85
C LEU A 175 14.78 -28.81 -7.79
N PRO A 176 16.03 -29.23 -8.12
CA PRO A 176 17.18 -28.34 -8.10
C PRO A 176 17.04 -27.27 -9.20
N GLY A 177 16.31 -26.20 -8.90
CA GLY A 177 16.35 -24.95 -9.65
C GLY A 177 17.77 -24.40 -9.60
N ARG A 178 18.29 -23.95 -10.74
CA ARG A 178 19.65 -23.37 -10.82
C ARG A 178 19.83 -22.31 -9.74
N ARG A 179 20.68 -22.64 -8.77
CA ARG A 179 21.28 -21.83 -7.69
C ARG A 179 20.72 -20.41 -7.53
N GLY A 180 19.88 -20.24 -6.52
CA GLY A 180 19.48 -18.94 -5.98
C GLY A 180 18.48 -19.11 -4.86
N GLY A 181 18.93 -19.54 -3.68
CA GLY A 181 18.07 -19.87 -2.56
C GLY A 181 17.27 -18.66 -2.05
N ALA A 182 15.98 -18.64 -2.38
CA ALA A 182 14.97 -17.94 -1.58
C ALA A 182 14.48 -18.91 -0.48
N ARG A 183 14.19 -18.38 0.70
CA ARG A 183 13.47 -19.10 1.76
C ARG A 183 12.19 -18.35 2.02
N LEU A 184 11.06 -18.97 1.69
CA LEU A 184 9.74 -18.50 2.09
C LEU A 184 9.53 -18.82 3.57
N HIS A 185 9.17 -17.82 4.37
CA HIS A 185 8.56 -18.04 5.68
C HIS A 185 7.04 -18.08 5.49
N PRO A 186 6.34 -19.13 5.97
CA PRO A 186 4.89 -19.11 6.00
C PRO A 186 4.44 -17.99 6.94
N ALA A 187 3.59 -17.09 6.43
CA ALA A 187 2.81 -16.20 7.27
C ALA A 187 1.72 -17.05 7.93
N LEU A 188 1.68 -17.01 9.27
CA LEU A 188 0.60 -17.56 10.08
C LEU A 188 -0.74 -16.90 9.73
#